data_AF-A0A813KTF5-F1
#
_entry.id   AF-A0A813KTF5-F1
#
_cell.length_a   1.000
_cell.length_b   1.000
_cell.length_c   1.000
_cell.angle_alpha   90.00
_cell.angle_beta   90.00
_cell.angle_gamma   90.00
#
_symmetry.space_group_name_H-M   'P 1'
#
loop_
_entity.id
_entity.type
_entity.pdbx_description
1 polymer ?
#
loop_
_entity_poly.entity_id
_entity_poly.type
_entity_poly.pdbx_seq_one_letter_code
_entity_poly.pdbx_strand_id
1 'polypeptide(L)'
;ESYTNAAPIWKYAMVSFANVAASSCQYECLKYVSFAVQMLGKSFKMMPVMLWGMAISGKSYGMQSWLVAAGVTLGVTEFLMTGPTDNPGNKGDSLYGLALLVVFLALDGLTSTLQEKLFKEHKTSKWNQMLYINLLSAATSLFALVSTGTLASALAFLTTHAGFGKDVTALSLSAVVGQYFIYSQVQEFGALVFATTMNVRQVVSILVSYISYGHHITSLQVSGLCLVFFALFYKSVRSVLDASEKDEKMPLSPGIAEGEDKSAAAKV
;
A
#
# COMPACT_ATOMS: atom_id res chain seq x y z
N GLU A 1 9.10 -14.26 21.27
CA GLU A 1 8.94 -13.88 19.85
C GLU A 1 9.89 -14.72 19.01
N SER A 2 9.39 -15.42 17.99
CA SER A 2 10.18 -16.40 17.26
C SER A 2 10.71 -15.77 15.97
N TYR A 3 12.04 -15.62 15.88
CA TYR A 3 12.78 -15.24 14.67
C TYR A 3 12.88 -16.41 13.66
N THR A 4 12.22 -17.53 13.94
CA THR A 4 12.32 -18.74 13.13
C THR A 4 11.52 -18.56 11.84
N ASN A 5 12.13 -18.94 10.73
CA ASN A 5 11.58 -18.78 9.39
C ASN A 5 10.30 -19.63 9.22
N ALA A 6 9.13 -19.01 9.40
CA ALA A 6 7.85 -19.72 9.43
C ALA A 6 7.28 -20.02 8.04
N ALA A 7 7.86 -19.48 6.96
CA ALA A 7 7.38 -19.69 5.59
C ALA A 7 8.55 -19.94 4.61
N PRO A 8 8.33 -20.68 3.51
CA PRO A 8 9.38 -20.96 2.54
C PRO A 8 9.90 -19.67 1.90
N ILE A 9 11.23 -19.54 1.82
CA ILE A 9 11.96 -18.35 1.32
C ILE A 9 11.48 -17.91 -0.06
N TRP A 10 11.11 -18.87 -0.92
CA TRP A 10 10.56 -18.60 -2.25
C TRP A 10 9.30 -17.71 -2.24
N LYS A 11 8.42 -17.86 -1.24
CA LYS A 11 7.22 -17.00 -1.11
C LYS A 11 7.60 -15.56 -0.79
N TYR A 12 8.59 -15.34 0.08
CA TYR A 12 9.11 -14.01 0.36
C TYR A 12 9.82 -13.42 -0.87
N ALA A 13 10.53 -14.24 -1.64
CA ALA A 13 11.20 -13.82 -2.87
C ALA A 13 10.21 -13.32 -3.93
N MET A 14 9.06 -13.99 -4.09
CA MET A 14 8.00 -13.53 -4.99
C MET A 14 7.44 -12.15 -4.58
N VAL A 15 7.20 -11.93 -3.28
CA VAL A 15 6.74 -10.63 -2.77
C VAL A 15 7.79 -9.56 -3.01
N SER A 16 9.05 -9.87 -2.71
CA SER A 16 10.17 -8.95 -2.90
C SER A 16 10.35 -8.57 -4.38
N PHE A 17 10.29 -9.53 -5.30
CA PHE A 17 10.40 -9.25 -6.74
C PHE A 17 9.29 -8.32 -7.23
N ALA A 18 8.03 -8.58 -6.83
CA ALA A 18 6.91 -7.71 -7.17
C ALA A 18 7.07 -6.30 -6.57
N ASN A 19 7.58 -6.21 -5.33
CA ASN A 19 7.84 -4.93 -4.65
C ASN A 19 8.94 -4.10 -5.33
N VAL A 20 10.05 -4.73 -5.72
CA VAL A 20 11.14 -4.05 -6.43
C VAL A 20 10.69 -3.62 -7.82
N ALA A 21 9.99 -4.49 -8.56
CA ALA A 21 9.43 -4.12 -9.86
C ALA A 21 8.43 -2.96 -9.75
N ALA A 22 7.54 -2.98 -8.75
CA ALA A 22 6.62 -1.87 -8.48
C ALA A 22 7.38 -0.58 -8.19
N SER A 23 8.40 -0.62 -7.32
CA SER A 23 9.19 0.55 -6.95
C SER A 23 9.93 1.14 -8.15
N SER A 24 10.53 0.31 -9.01
CA SER A 24 11.18 0.75 -10.25
C SER A 24 10.19 1.44 -11.19
N CYS A 25 9.02 0.84 -11.43
CA CYS A 25 7.96 1.46 -12.23
C CYS A 25 7.46 2.77 -11.61
N GLN A 26 7.37 2.85 -10.28
CA GLN A 26 6.94 4.06 -9.57
C GLN A 26 7.92 5.22 -9.81
N TYR A 27 9.23 4.97 -9.70
CA TYR A 27 10.25 6.00 -9.92
C TYR A 27 10.34 6.43 -11.39
N GLU A 28 10.22 5.49 -12.33
CA GLU A 28 10.14 5.82 -13.76
C GLU A 28 8.89 6.64 -14.08
N CYS A 29 7.73 6.28 -13.50
CA CYS A 29 6.48 7.02 -13.66
C CYS A 29 6.62 8.49 -13.24
N LEU A 30 7.38 8.81 -12.18
CA LEU A 30 7.58 10.20 -11.74
C LEU A 30 8.30 11.08 -12.76
N LYS A 31 9.00 10.50 -13.74
CA LYS A 31 9.63 11.26 -14.82
C LYS A 31 8.62 11.76 -15.85
N TYR A 32 7.51 11.05 -16.01
CA TYR A 32 6.51 11.30 -17.06
C TYR A 32 5.24 11.92 -16.50
N VAL A 33 4.90 11.63 -15.24
CA VAL A 33 3.64 12.02 -14.65
C VAL A 33 3.86 12.81 -13.38
N SER A 34 3.04 13.82 -13.15
CA SER A 34 3.16 14.68 -11.97
C SER A 34 2.97 13.92 -10.66
N PHE A 35 3.56 14.43 -9.59
CA PHE A 35 3.42 13.84 -8.25
C PHE A 35 1.94 13.71 -7.82
N ALA A 36 1.11 14.71 -8.15
CA ALA A 36 -0.33 14.69 -7.87
C ALA A 36 -1.04 13.51 -8.57
N VAL A 37 -0.75 13.28 -9.85
CA VAL A 37 -1.28 12.14 -10.59
C VAL A 37 -0.84 10.82 -9.97
N GLN A 38 0.43 10.68 -9.58
CA GLN A 38 0.89 9.47 -8.93
C GLN A 38 0.18 9.22 -7.59
N MET A 39 -0.04 10.27 -6.80
CA MET A 39 -0.77 10.17 -5.53
C MET A 39 -2.25 9.77 -5.74
N LEU A 40 -2.90 10.30 -6.77
CA LEU A 40 -4.25 9.89 -7.17
C LEU A 40 -4.30 8.46 -7.70
N GLY A 41 -3.33 8.06 -8.52
CA GLY A 41 -3.18 6.69 -9.00
C GLY A 41 -3.04 5.70 -7.85
N LYS A 42 -2.30 6.04 -6.78
CA LYS A 42 -2.23 5.20 -5.58
C LYS A 42 -3.59 4.97 -4.91
N SER A 43 -4.53 5.89 -5.04
CA SER A 43 -5.91 5.68 -4.57
C SER A 43 -6.64 4.63 -5.41
N PHE A 44 -6.34 4.53 -6.72
CA PHE A 44 -6.87 3.48 -7.61
C PHE A 44 -6.36 2.07 -7.28
N LYS A 45 -5.24 1.92 -6.54
CA LYS A 45 -4.68 0.62 -6.09
C LYS A 45 -5.73 -0.35 -5.54
N MET A 46 -6.81 0.17 -4.94
CA MET A 46 -7.90 -0.66 -4.44
C MET A 46 -8.47 -1.61 -5.51
N MET A 47 -8.61 -1.16 -6.76
CA MET A 47 -9.12 -1.98 -7.87
C MET A 47 -8.20 -3.19 -8.15
N PRO A 48 -6.89 -3.00 -8.46
CA PRO A 48 -5.96 -4.13 -8.61
C PRO A 48 -5.91 -5.06 -7.40
N VAL A 49 -5.93 -4.53 -6.18
CA VAL A 49 -5.92 -5.36 -4.95
C VAL A 49 -7.15 -6.25 -4.88
N MET A 50 -8.34 -5.74 -5.22
CA MET A 50 -9.57 -6.55 -5.23
C MET A 50 -9.51 -7.63 -6.31
N LEU A 51 -9.02 -7.31 -7.51
CA LEU A 51 -8.85 -8.27 -8.61
C LEU A 51 -7.88 -9.40 -8.23
N TRP A 52 -6.71 -9.06 -7.71
CA TRP A 52 -5.75 -10.05 -7.21
C TRP A 52 -6.27 -10.83 -6.00
N GLY A 53 -7.02 -10.18 -5.11
CA GLY A 53 -7.66 -10.82 -3.96
C GLY A 53 -8.67 -11.88 -4.36
N MET A 54 -9.44 -11.65 -5.42
CA MET A 54 -10.32 -12.66 -6.02
C MET A 54 -9.51 -13.78 -6.68
N ALA A 55 -8.54 -13.43 -7.54
CA ALA A 55 -7.78 -14.40 -8.33
C ALA A 55 -6.87 -15.32 -7.51
N ILE A 56 -6.18 -14.79 -6.49
CA ILE A 56 -5.14 -15.51 -5.72
C ILE A 56 -5.66 -16.01 -4.37
N SER A 57 -6.56 -15.25 -3.74
CA SER A 57 -7.04 -15.53 -2.38
C SER A 57 -8.50 -16.00 -2.33
N GLY A 58 -9.19 -16.11 -3.48
CA GLY A 58 -10.59 -16.56 -3.56
C GLY A 58 -11.57 -15.69 -2.79
N LYS A 59 -11.22 -14.44 -2.46
CA LYS A 59 -12.09 -13.55 -1.69
C LYS A 59 -13.22 -13.05 -2.57
N SER A 60 -14.45 -13.04 -2.06
CA SER A 60 -15.55 -12.30 -2.70
C SER A 60 -15.72 -10.92 -2.06
N TYR A 61 -15.99 -9.92 -2.89
CA TYR A 61 -16.21 -8.54 -2.47
C TYR A 61 -17.66 -8.16 -2.77
N GLY A 62 -18.32 -7.52 -1.79
CA GLY A 62 -19.69 -7.04 -1.95
C GLY A 62 -19.80 -5.90 -2.96
N MET A 63 -21.02 -5.66 -3.45
CA MET A 63 -21.33 -4.64 -4.45
C MET A 63 -20.88 -3.23 -4.04
N GLN A 64 -20.90 -2.93 -2.73
CA GLN A 64 -20.50 -1.63 -2.21
C GLN A 64 -18.99 -1.36 -2.37
N SER A 65 -18.15 -2.39 -2.24
CA SER A 65 -16.71 -2.25 -2.50
C SER A 65 -16.45 -1.90 -3.95
N TRP A 66 -17.23 -2.47 -4.88
CA TRP A 66 -17.17 -2.15 -6.30
C TRP A 66 -17.66 -0.75 -6.61
N LEU A 67 -18.72 -0.27 -5.95
CA LEU A 67 -19.21 1.10 -6.12
C LEU A 67 -18.17 2.13 -5.67
N VAL A 68 -17.53 1.92 -4.52
CA VAL A 68 -16.43 2.77 -4.06
C VAL A 68 -15.27 2.74 -5.05
N ALA A 69 -14.92 1.55 -5.56
CA ALA A 69 -13.83 1.40 -6.50
C ALA A 69 -14.11 2.10 -7.84
N ALA A 70 -15.33 1.99 -8.34
CA ALA A 70 -15.80 2.72 -9.50
C ALA A 70 -15.77 4.23 -9.27
N GLY A 71 -16.23 4.72 -8.10
CA GLY A 71 -16.16 6.13 -7.74
C GLY A 71 -14.73 6.67 -7.74
N VAL A 72 -13.80 5.97 -7.09
CA VAL A 72 -12.37 6.37 -7.13
C VAL A 72 -11.83 6.36 -8.56
N THR A 73 -12.16 5.33 -9.35
CA THR A 73 -11.72 5.21 -10.75
C THR A 73 -12.21 6.37 -11.59
N LEU A 74 -13.49 6.70 -11.53
CA LEU A 74 -14.09 7.79 -12.28
C LEU A 74 -13.46 9.14 -11.90
N GLY A 75 -13.23 9.39 -10.62
CA GLY A 75 -12.61 10.64 -10.18
C GLY A 75 -11.16 10.79 -10.61
N VAL A 76 -10.40 9.68 -10.62
CA VAL A 76 -9.04 9.65 -11.16
C VAL A 76 -9.05 9.84 -12.68
N THR A 77 -9.95 9.18 -13.41
CA THR A 77 -10.09 9.34 -14.86
C THR A 77 -10.46 10.77 -15.24
N GLU A 78 -11.42 11.38 -14.55
CA GLU A 78 -11.82 12.79 -14.75
C GLU A 78 -10.65 13.74 -14.52
N PHE A 79 -9.88 13.51 -13.45
CA PHE A 79 -8.70 14.32 -13.13
C PHE A 79 -7.61 14.20 -14.20
N LEU A 80 -7.40 12.99 -14.73
CA LEU A 80 -6.37 12.72 -15.75
C LEU A 80 -6.77 13.25 -17.13
N MET A 81 -8.05 13.17 -17.50
CA MET A 81 -8.51 13.66 -18.80
C MET A 81 -8.55 15.19 -18.88
N THR A 82 -8.69 15.88 -17.74
CA THR A 82 -8.95 17.32 -17.72
C THR A 82 -7.76 18.16 -17.22
N GLY A 83 -6.62 17.52 -17.03
CA GLY A 83 -5.41 18.12 -16.51
C GLY A 83 -4.22 18.02 -17.46
N PRO A 84 -3.28 18.97 -17.44
CA PRO A 84 -1.94 18.70 -17.95
C PRO A 84 -1.32 17.59 -17.09
N THR A 85 -1.20 16.40 -17.67
CA THR A 85 -0.61 15.20 -17.05
C THR A 85 0.93 15.24 -17.08
N ASP A 86 1.50 16.13 -17.87
CA ASP A 86 2.94 16.25 -18.12
C ASP A 86 3.65 17.02 -17.02
N ASN A 87 4.84 16.53 -16.64
CA ASN A 87 5.78 17.33 -15.86
C ASN A 87 6.36 18.45 -16.75
N PRO A 88 6.36 19.73 -16.29
CA PRO A 88 6.94 20.83 -17.04
C PRO A 88 8.46 20.65 -17.17
N GLY A 89 8.91 20.04 -18.26
CA GLY A 89 10.32 19.79 -18.55
C GLY A 89 10.64 18.49 -19.30
N ASN A 90 9.71 17.54 -19.43
CA ASN A 90 9.97 16.25 -20.09
C ASN A 90 8.98 15.99 -21.23
N LYS A 91 9.48 15.94 -22.48
CA LYS A 91 8.70 15.63 -23.70
C LYS A 91 8.46 14.12 -23.86
N GLY A 92 8.24 13.41 -22.76
CA GLY A 92 7.92 11.99 -22.81
C GLY A 92 6.45 11.78 -23.16
N ASP A 93 6.11 10.63 -23.73
CA ASP A 93 4.73 10.30 -24.05
C ASP A 93 3.92 10.14 -22.74
N SER A 94 2.97 11.04 -22.50
CA SER A 94 2.07 10.98 -21.33
C SER A 94 1.36 9.63 -21.24
N LEU A 95 1.10 8.96 -22.38
CA LEU A 95 0.48 7.65 -22.42
C LEU A 95 1.40 6.57 -21.85
N TYR A 96 2.70 6.65 -22.11
CA TYR A 96 3.71 5.75 -21.53
C TYR A 96 3.80 5.91 -20.00
N GLY A 97 3.79 7.15 -19.52
CA GLY A 97 3.72 7.45 -18.09
C GLY A 97 2.47 6.87 -17.41
N LEU A 98 1.31 6.99 -18.05
CA LEU A 98 0.06 6.43 -17.57
C LEU A 98 0.08 4.89 -17.60
N ALA A 99 0.62 4.28 -18.65
CA ALA A 99 0.78 2.83 -18.74
C ALA A 99 1.71 2.30 -17.62
N LEU A 100 2.82 2.98 -17.36
CA LEU A 100 3.72 2.68 -16.24
C LEU A 100 3.01 2.79 -14.89
N LEU A 101 2.13 3.79 -14.72
CA LEU A 101 1.33 3.93 -13.50
C LEU A 101 0.40 2.73 -13.31
N VAL A 102 -0.27 2.24 -14.35
CA VAL A 102 -1.13 1.05 -14.27
C VAL A 102 -0.32 -0.20 -13.89
N VAL A 103 0.85 -0.40 -14.52
CA VAL A 103 1.75 -1.51 -14.20
C VAL A 103 2.24 -1.43 -12.75
N PHE A 104 2.67 -0.25 -12.32
CA PHE A 104 3.04 0.00 -10.92
C PHE A 104 1.92 -0.39 -9.96
N LEU A 105 0.69 0.06 -10.21
CA LEU A 105 -0.45 -0.22 -9.32
C LEU A 105 -0.86 -1.69 -9.32
N ALA A 106 -0.72 -2.38 -10.45
CA ALA A 106 -0.95 -3.82 -10.55
C ALA A 106 0.08 -4.61 -9.73
N LEU A 107 1.37 -4.26 -9.83
CA LEU A 107 2.45 -4.90 -9.09
C LEU A 107 2.40 -4.57 -7.59
N ASP A 108 2.07 -3.34 -7.23
CA ASP A 108 1.89 -2.94 -5.83
C ASP A 108 0.66 -3.62 -5.20
N GLY A 109 -0.42 -3.80 -5.99
CA GLY A 109 -1.58 -4.59 -5.60
C GLY A 109 -1.27 -6.08 -5.42
N LEU A 110 -0.46 -6.66 -6.32
CA LEU A 110 0.02 -8.03 -6.23
C LEU A 110 0.88 -8.24 -4.97
N THR A 111 1.84 -7.35 -4.73
CA THR A 111 2.73 -7.37 -3.55
C THR A 111 1.91 -7.41 -2.26
N SER A 112 0.93 -6.51 -2.16
CA SER A 112 0.05 -6.40 -0.98
C SER A 112 -0.79 -7.68 -0.79
N THR A 113 -1.30 -8.25 -1.88
CA THR A 113 -2.13 -9.47 -1.84
C THR A 113 -1.32 -10.70 -1.45
N LEU A 114 -0.10 -10.86 -2.00
CA LEU A 114 0.80 -11.95 -1.65
C LEU A 114 1.27 -11.83 -0.20
N GLN A 115 1.54 -10.61 0.28
CA GLN A 115 1.91 -10.34 1.67
C GLN A 115 0.78 -10.71 2.65
N GLU A 116 -0.48 -10.35 2.32
CA GLU A 116 -1.65 -10.77 3.11
C GLU A 116 -1.81 -12.29 3.16
N LYS A 117 -1.64 -12.98 2.01
CA LYS A 117 -1.74 -14.44 1.95
C LYS A 117 -0.66 -15.11 2.81
N LEU A 118 0.55 -14.56 2.80
CA LEU A 118 1.67 -15.04 3.62
C LEU A 118 1.38 -14.90 5.12
N PHE A 119 0.78 -13.77 5.54
CA PHE A 119 0.36 -13.57 6.93
C PHE A 119 -0.70 -14.59 7.38
N LYS A 120 -1.69 -14.86 6.52
CA LYS A 120 -2.80 -15.77 6.84
C LYS A 120 -2.38 -17.25 6.88
N GLU A 121 -1.56 -17.69 5.92
CA GLU A 121 -1.18 -19.11 5.81
C GLU A 121 -0.11 -19.54 6.83
N HIS A 122 0.82 -18.65 7.22
CA HIS A 122 2.02 -19.06 7.97
C HIS A 122 2.18 -18.38 9.34
N LYS A 123 1.17 -17.61 9.81
CA LYS A 123 1.20 -16.86 11.09
C LYS A 123 2.55 -16.14 11.33
N THR A 124 3.12 -15.55 10.29
CA THR A 124 4.45 -14.92 10.34
C THR A 124 4.42 -13.68 11.23
N SER A 125 5.41 -13.52 12.11
CA SER A 125 5.60 -12.28 12.87
C SER A 125 5.88 -11.09 11.93
N LYS A 126 5.36 -9.90 12.29
CA LYS A 126 5.49 -8.66 11.51
C LYS A 126 6.95 -8.30 11.22
N TRP A 127 7.80 -8.44 12.24
CA TRP A 127 9.25 -8.21 12.14
C TRP A 127 9.92 -9.16 11.14
N ASN A 128 9.46 -10.40 11.09
CA ASN A 128 10.03 -11.41 10.21
C ASN A 128 9.78 -11.09 8.74
N GLN A 129 8.54 -10.72 8.41
CA GLN A 129 8.21 -10.29 7.05
C GLN A 129 8.95 -9.03 6.63
N MET A 130 8.99 -8.02 7.49
CA MET A 130 9.68 -6.76 7.19
C MET A 130 11.16 -7.00 6.91
N LEU A 131 11.83 -7.81 7.74
CA LEU A 131 13.25 -8.13 7.55
C LEU A 131 13.49 -8.96 6.28
N TYR A 132 12.77 -10.07 6.08
CA TYR A 132 13.01 -10.94 4.92
C TYR A 132 12.64 -10.30 3.59
N ILE A 133 11.53 -9.55 3.52
CA ILE A 133 11.13 -8.86 2.28
C ILE A 133 12.12 -7.75 1.96
N ASN A 134 12.55 -6.94 2.94
CA ASN A 134 13.53 -5.87 2.69
C ASN A 134 14.91 -6.44 2.33
N LEU A 135 15.36 -7.51 2.99
CA LEU A 135 16.64 -8.16 2.69
C LEU A 135 16.64 -8.77 1.27
N LEU A 136 15.57 -9.48 0.91
CA LEU A 136 15.42 -10.02 -0.46
C LEU A 136 15.26 -8.89 -1.48
N SER A 137 14.62 -7.77 -1.12
CA SER A 137 14.47 -6.61 -2.01
C SER A 137 15.80 -5.92 -2.25
N ALA A 138 16.66 -5.85 -1.22
CA ALA A 138 18.02 -5.37 -1.35
C ALA A 138 18.86 -6.32 -2.23
N ALA A 139 18.75 -7.63 -2.03
CA ALA A 139 19.47 -8.63 -2.82
C ALA A 139 19.04 -8.62 -4.30
N THR A 140 17.74 -8.54 -4.57
CA THR A 140 17.21 -8.45 -5.95
C THR A 140 17.57 -7.13 -6.62
N SER A 141 17.57 -6.01 -5.88
CA SER A 141 18.04 -4.72 -6.40
C SER A 141 19.53 -4.75 -6.71
N LEU A 142 20.36 -5.35 -5.83
CA LEU A 142 21.79 -5.52 -6.07
C LEU A 142 22.05 -6.41 -7.30
N PHE A 143 21.33 -7.52 -7.41
CA PHE A 143 21.41 -8.39 -8.59
C PHE A 143 21.05 -7.64 -9.87
N ALA A 144 19.99 -6.82 -9.85
CA ALA A 144 19.62 -5.97 -10.97
C ALA A 144 20.77 -5.02 -11.37
N LEU A 145 21.37 -4.31 -10.40
CA LEU A 145 22.51 -3.40 -10.65
C LEU A 145 23.74 -4.11 -11.23
N VAL A 146 24.03 -5.32 -10.76
CA VAL A 146 25.13 -6.14 -11.29
C VAL A 146 24.81 -6.59 -12.72
N SER A 147 23.59 -7.06 -12.96
CA SER A 147 23.16 -7.54 -14.28
C SER A 147 23.12 -6.45 -15.35
N THR A 148 22.79 -5.20 -14.98
CA THR A 148 22.83 -4.04 -15.88
C THR A 148 24.24 -3.47 -16.06
N GLY A 149 25.22 -3.93 -15.28
CA GLY A 149 26.60 -3.42 -15.31
C GLY A 149 26.77 -2.01 -14.74
N THR A 150 25.76 -1.46 -14.08
CA THR A 150 25.74 -0.07 -13.59
C THR A 150 26.18 0.05 -12.12
N LEU A 151 26.60 -1.04 -11.48
CA LEU A 151 27.03 -1.01 -10.08
C LEU A 151 28.25 -0.10 -9.87
N ALA A 152 29.26 -0.21 -10.73
CA ALA A 152 30.48 0.59 -10.62
C ALA A 152 30.21 2.09 -10.81
N SER A 153 29.34 2.44 -11.76
CA SER A 153 28.94 3.84 -11.99
C SER A 153 28.08 4.38 -10.84
N ALA A 154 27.20 3.57 -10.25
CA ALA A 154 26.44 3.96 -9.07
C ALA A 154 27.34 4.21 -7.84
N LEU A 155 28.34 3.34 -7.61
CA LEU A 155 29.31 3.53 -6.53
C LEU A 155 30.19 4.76 -6.76
N ALA A 156 30.67 4.96 -7.99
CA ALA A 156 31.42 6.16 -8.37
C ALA A 156 30.58 7.44 -8.19
N PHE A 157 29.29 7.41 -8.52
CA PHE A 157 28.39 8.55 -8.30
C PHE A 157 28.26 8.89 -6.81
N LEU A 158 28.14 7.88 -5.96
CA LEU A 158 28.03 8.03 -4.51
C LEU A 158 29.31 8.59 -3.87
N THR A 159 30.49 8.20 -4.36
CA THR A 159 31.77 8.76 -3.88
C THR A 159 32.07 10.15 -4.45
N THR A 160 31.62 10.43 -5.68
CA THR A 160 31.82 11.73 -6.34
C THR A 160 30.92 12.82 -5.75
N HIS A 161 29.69 12.48 -5.36
CA HIS A 161 28.73 13.43 -4.79
C HIS A 161 28.53 13.20 -3.29
N ALA A 162 29.36 13.84 -2.45
CA ALA A 162 29.33 13.69 -0.99
C ALA A 162 27.97 14.03 -0.33
N GLY A 163 27.12 14.82 -0.99
CA GLY A 163 25.75 15.10 -0.53
C GLY A 163 24.78 13.94 -0.74
N PHE A 164 24.96 13.17 -1.81
CA PHE A 164 24.04 12.10 -2.20
C PHE A 164 23.95 11.00 -1.13
N GLY A 165 25.08 10.65 -0.49
CA GLY A 165 25.09 9.69 0.61
C GLY A 165 24.26 10.14 1.81
N LYS A 166 24.24 11.45 2.12
CA LYS A 166 23.40 12.01 3.18
C LYS A 166 21.92 11.94 2.83
N ASP A 167 21.57 12.24 1.58
CA ASP A 167 20.17 12.18 1.12
C ASP A 167 19.64 10.74 1.15
N VAL A 168 20.43 9.78 0.67
CA VAL A 168 20.07 8.34 0.68
C VAL A 168 19.92 7.82 2.11
N THR A 169 20.81 8.19 3.03
CA THR A 169 20.72 7.76 4.43
C THR A 169 19.56 8.41 5.16
N ALA A 170 19.30 9.71 4.93
CA ALA A 170 18.14 10.40 5.48
C ALA A 170 16.81 9.80 4.96
N LEU A 171 16.74 9.49 3.66
CA LEU A 171 15.58 8.84 3.05
C LEU A 171 15.37 7.43 3.63
N SER A 172 16.45 6.66 3.81
CA SER A 172 16.38 5.31 4.40
C SER A 172 15.95 5.35 5.87
N LEU A 173 16.49 6.27 6.67
CA LEU A 173 16.11 6.42 8.07
C LEU A 173 14.64 6.83 8.21
N SER A 174 14.21 7.80 7.39
CA SER A 174 12.80 8.22 7.30
C SER A 174 11.88 7.05 6.90
N ALA A 175 12.31 6.21 5.95
CA ALA A 175 11.55 5.03 5.53
C ALA A 175 11.39 3.99 6.65
N VAL A 176 12.45 3.72 7.43
CA VAL A 176 12.40 2.80 8.57
C VAL A 176 11.48 3.34 9.67
N VAL A 177 11.60 4.63 10.01
CA VAL A 177 10.73 5.29 10.98
C VAL A 177 9.27 5.25 10.50
N GLY A 178 9.02 5.55 9.23
CA GLY A 178 7.69 5.49 8.63
C GLY A 178 7.10 4.07 8.65
N GLN A 179 7.89 3.05 8.32
CA GLN A 179 7.48 1.65 8.41
C GLN A 179 7.14 1.27 9.86
N TYR A 180 7.95 1.69 10.84
CA TYR A 180 7.67 1.47 12.26
C TYR A 180 6.33 2.08 12.67
N PHE A 181 6.05 3.33 12.32
CA PHE A 181 4.77 3.98 12.60
C PHE A 181 3.59 3.29 11.92
N ILE A 182 3.75 2.84 10.68
CA ILE A 182 2.73 2.06 9.96
C ILE A 182 2.42 0.77 10.75
N TYR A 183 3.45 0.05 11.16
CA TYR A 183 3.27 -1.18 11.92
C TYR A 183 2.64 -0.92 13.29
N SER A 184 3.12 0.06 14.05
CA SER A 184 2.57 0.46 15.37
C SER A 184 1.10 0.87 15.26
N GLN A 185 0.74 1.74 14.30
CA GLN A 185 -0.65 2.11 14.02
C GLN A 185 -1.54 0.88 13.77
N VAL A 186 -1.05 -0.06 12.97
CA VAL A 186 -1.79 -1.30 12.68
C VAL A 186 -1.88 -2.23 13.90
N GLN A 187 -0.91 -2.21 14.84
CA GLN A 187 -1.02 -3.02 16.06
C GLN A 187 -1.96 -2.40 17.09
N GLU A 188 -1.85 -1.09 17.32
CA GLU A 188 -2.55 -0.39 18.41
C GLU A 188 -3.97 0.01 18.03
N PHE A 189 -4.16 0.54 16.81
CA PHE A 189 -5.42 1.09 16.34
C PHE A 189 -6.09 0.24 15.25
N GLY A 190 -5.43 -0.85 14.85
CA GLY A 190 -5.91 -1.76 13.82
C GLY A 190 -5.78 -1.24 12.39
N ALA A 191 -6.09 -2.11 11.44
CA ALA A 191 -5.99 -1.83 10.00
C ALA A 191 -6.96 -0.72 9.52
N LEU A 192 -8.04 -0.52 10.26
CA LEU A 192 -9.11 0.41 9.94
C LEU A 192 -8.68 1.88 10.09
N VAL A 193 -8.14 2.22 11.27
CA VAL A 193 -7.64 3.57 11.54
C VAL A 193 -6.46 3.87 10.62
N PHE A 194 -5.58 2.88 10.40
CA PHE A 194 -4.48 3.00 9.46
C PHE A 194 -4.95 3.35 8.04
N ALA A 195 -5.96 2.67 7.51
CA ALA A 195 -6.50 2.96 6.18
C ALA A 195 -7.05 4.40 6.08
N THR A 196 -7.68 4.89 7.15
CA THR A 196 -8.19 6.27 7.22
C THR A 196 -7.05 7.29 7.28
N THR A 197 -6.04 7.06 8.12
CA THR A 197 -4.82 7.89 8.18
C THR A 197 -4.13 7.98 6.82
N MET A 198 -4.06 6.87 6.08
CA MET A 198 -3.48 6.83 4.73
C MET A 198 -4.27 7.67 3.73
N ASN A 199 -5.60 7.63 3.77
CA ASN A 199 -6.45 8.45 2.92
C ASN A 199 -6.27 9.95 3.21
N VAL A 200 -6.27 10.34 4.48
CA VAL A 200 -6.02 11.73 4.90
C VAL A 200 -4.64 12.20 4.43
N ARG A 201 -3.61 11.37 4.61
CA ARG A 201 -2.26 11.68 4.12
C ARG A 201 -2.24 11.91 2.61
N GLN A 202 -2.90 11.05 1.83
CA GLN A 202 -2.98 11.21 0.36
C GLN A 202 -3.62 12.54 -0.02
N VAL A 203 -4.77 12.87 0.60
CA VAL A 203 -5.47 14.15 0.40
C VAL A 203 -4.55 15.33 0.69
N VAL A 204 -3.92 15.34 1.86
CA VAL A 204 -3.01 16.42 2.27
C VAL A 204 -1.80 16.53 1.32
N SER A 205 -1.19 15.41 0.93
CA SER A 205 -0.07 15.43 -0.01
C SER A 205 -0.45 15.98 -1.38
N ILE A 206 -1.66 15.70 -1.88
CA ILE A 206 -2.15 16.26 -3.14
C ILE A 206 -2.36 17.78 -3.02
N LEU A 207 -2.99 18.24 -1.93
CA LEU A 207 -3.20 19.66 -1.66
C LEU A 207 -1.87 20.42 -1.51
N VAL A 208 -0.92 19.87 -0.75
CA VAL A 208 0.42 20.48 -0.58
C VAL A 208 1.17 20.51 -1.90
N SER A 209 1.12 19.44 -2.70
CA SER A 209 1.73 19.44 -4.02
C SER A 209 1.14 20.53 -4.91
N TYR A 210 -0.19 20.71 -4.91
CA TYR A 210 -0.81 21.82 -5.64
C TYR A 210 -0.30 23.19 -5.20
N ILE A 211 -0.33 23.47 -3.89
CA ILE A 211 0.10 24.75 -3.33
C ILE A 211 1.59 25.00 -3.65
N SER A 212 2.42 23.97 -3.54
CA SER A 212 3.88 24.11 -3.64
C SER A 212 4.40 24.14 -5.08
N TYR A 213 3.71 23.50 -6.03
CA TYR A 213 4.11 23.46 -7.45
C TYR A 213 3.36 24.46 -8.33
N GLY A 214 2.39 25.21 -7.79
CA GLY A 214 1.74 26.34 -8.47
C GLY A 214 1.01 25.99 -9.79
N HIS A 215 0.60 24.74 -9.97
CA HIS A 215 -0.12 24.33 -11.19
C HIS A 215 -1.53 24.92 -11.19
N HIS A 216 -1.98 25.52 -12.29
CA HIS A 216 -3.38 25.97 -12.40
C HIS A 216 -4.29 24.76 -12.59
N ILE A 217 -5.17 24.51 -11.62
CA ILE A 217 -6.16 23.42 -11.68
C ILE A 217 -7.42 23.91 -12.42
N THR A 218 -7.92 23.09 -13.34
CA THR A 218 -9.22 23.35 -14.00
C THR A 218 -10.37 23.04 -13.04
N SER A 219 -11.50 23.74 -13.16
CA SER A 219 -12.67 23.49 -12.30
C SER A 219 -13.17 22.04 -12.35
N LEU A 220 -12.96 21.36 -13.47
CA LEU A 220 -13.27 19.94 -13.66
C LEU A 220 -12.32 19.03 -12.87
N GLN A 221 -11.01 19.31 -12.83
CA GLN A 221 -10.08 18.57 -11.96
C GLN A 221 -10.43 18.69 -10.47
N VAL A 222 -10.95 19.85 -10.03
CA VAL A 222 -11.46 19.99 -8.65
C VAL A 222 -12.63 19.04 -8.41
N SER A 223 -13.56 18.92 -9.37
CA SER A 223 -14.69 17.99 -9.24
C SER A 223 -14.23 16.52 -9.18
N GLY A 224 -13.26 16.12 -10.01
CA GLY A 224 -12.65 14.78 -9.96
C GLY A 224 -11.98 14.50 -8.61
N LEU A 225 -11.24 15.48 -8.09
CA LEU A 225 -10.60 15.38 -6.77
C LEU A 225 -11.62 15.24 -5.64
N CYS A 226 -12.67 16.06 -5.65
CA CYS A 226 -13.77 15.96 -4.68
C CYS A 226 -14.42 14.58 -4.73
N LEU A 227 -14.67 14.03 -5.92
CA LEU A 227 -15.26 12.71 -6.08
C LEU A 227 -14.37 11.60 -5.50
N VAL A 228 -13.05 11.64 -5.75
CA VAL A 228 -12.09 10.71 -5.13
C VAL A 228 -12.13 10.82 -3.61
N PHE A 229 -12.13 12.04 -3.07
CA PHE A 229 -12.16 12.27 -1.63
C PHE A 229 -13.44 11.76 -0.99
N PHE A 230 -14.60 12.02 -1.57
CA PHE A 230 -15.87 11.49 -1.09
C PHE A 230 -15.90 9.96 -1.11
N ALA A 231 -15.40 9.32 -2.18
CA ALA A 231 -15.36 7.87 -2.27
C ALA A 231 -14.43 7.25 -1.21
N LEU A 232 -13.23 7.81 -1.01
CA LEU A 232 -12.30 7.35 0.01
C LEU A 232 -12.83 7.57 1.44
N PHE A 233 -13.48 8.71 1.69
CA PHE A 233 -14.06 9.02 2.99
C PHE A 233 -15.25 8.11 3.30
N TYR A 234 -16.14 7.89 2.33
CA TYR A 234 -17.24 6.94 2.44
C TYR A 234 -16.73 5.53 2.77
N LYS A 235 -15.67 5.08 2.09
CA LYS A 235 -15.02 3.79 2.39
C LYS A 235 -14.50 3.74 3.82
N SER A 236 -13.79 4.78 4.26
CA SER A 236 -13.26 4.88 5.62
C SER A 236 -14.37 4.80 6.66
N VAL A 237 -15.41 5.63 6.56
CA VAL A 237 -16.55 5.62 7.47
C VAL A 237 -17.21 4.24 7.52
N ARG A 238 -17.47 3.65 6.35
CA ARG A 238 -18.07 2.33 6.27
C ARG A 238 -17.22 1.26 6.95
N SER A 239 -15.91 1.28 6.70
CA SER A 239 -15.01 0.32 7.32
C SER A 239 -15.00 0.45 8.86
N VAL A 240 -15.31 1.64 9.41
CA VAL A 240 -15.48 1.85 10.85
C VAL A 240 -16.80 1.26 11.34
N LEU A 241 -17.89 1.50 10.62
CA LEU A 241 -19.21 0.94 10.95
C LEU A 241 -19.20 -0.59 10.95
N ASP A 242 -18.61 -1.21 9.91
CA ASP A 242 -18.51 -2.67 9.80
C ASP A 242 -17.67 -3.29 10.94
N ALA A 243 -16.73 -2.52 11.52
CA ALA A 243 -15.95 -2.96 12.67
C ALA A 243 -16.76 -2.85 13.97
N SER A 244 -17.50 -1.75 14.17
CA SER A 244 -18.40 -1.56 15.31
C SER A 244 -19.48 -2.64 15.38
N GLU A 245 -20.07 -3.01 14.25
CA GLU A 245 -21.07 -4.10 14.19
C GLU A 245 -20.48 -5.48 14.54
N LYS A 246 -19.18 -5.71 14.30
CA LYS A 246 -18.52 -6.98 14.63
C LYS A 246 -18.21 -7.10 16.12
N ASP A 247 -17.81 -6.00 16.75
CA ASP A 247 -17.60 -5.96 18.21
C ASP A 247 -18.92 -6.11 18.97
N GLU A 248 -20.03 -5.58 18.44
CA GLU A 248 -21.36 -5.70 19.05
C GLU A 248 -21.95 -7.12 18.93
N LYS A 249 -21.59 -7.88 17.88
CA LYS A 249 -22.07 -9.25 17.64
C LYS A 249 -21.25 -10.34 18.33
N MET A 250 -20.18 -10.00 19.05
CA MET A 250 -19.39 -10.94 19.83
C MET A 250 -20.03 -11.09 21.24
N PRO A 251 -20.57 -12.27 21.63
CA PRO A 251 -21.27 -12.39 22.90
C PRO A 251 -20.32 -12.11 24.08
N LEU A 252 -20.73 -11.17 24.94
CA LEU A 252 -19.96 -10.59 26.05
C LEU A 252 -19.70 -11.53 27.26
N SER A 253 -19.85 -12.84 27.11
CA SER A 253 -19.43 -13.80 28.15
C SER A 253 -19.34 -15.23 27.60
N PRO A 254 -18.17 -15.90 27.65
CA PRO A 254 -18.19 -17.36 27.73
C PRO A 254 -18.80 -17.69 29.09
N GLY A 255 -20.01 -18.26 29.07
CA GLY A 255 -20.75 -18.59 30.27
C GLY A 255 -19.86 -19.20 31.33
N ILE A 256 -19.90 -18.60 32.51
CA ILE A 256 -19.67 -19.31 33.77
C ILE A 256 -20.66 -20.47 33.77
N ALA A 257 -20.24 -21.60 33.23
CA ALA A 257 -20.90 -22.88 33.46
C ALA A 257 -20.56 -23.27 34.89
N GLU A 258 -21.46 -22.87 35.79
CA GLU A 258 -21.83 -23.54 37.04
C GLU A 258 -20.87 -24.66 37.47
N GLY A 259 -19.94 -24.30 38.35
CA GLY A 259 -19.55 -25.22 39.40
C GLY A 259 -20.64 -25.20 40.45
N GLU A 260 -21.63 -26.08 40.35
CA GLU A 260 -22.41 -26.54 41.49
C GLU A 260 -23.11 -27.89 41.19
N ASP A 261 -22.66 -28.89 41.93
CA ASP A 261 -23.43 -30.01 42.47
C ASP A 261 -23.95 -31.12 41.54
N LYS A 262 -23.10 -32.11 41.24
CA LYS A 262 -23.48 -33.54 41.11
C LYS A 262 -22.34 -34.48 41.54
N SER A 263 -22.08 -34.55 42.84
CA SER A 263 -21.28 -35.66 43.41
C SER A 263 -21.86 -36.12 44.76
N ALA A 264 -23.15 -36.45 44.79
CA ALA A 264 -23.77 -37.15 45.93
C ALA A 264 -25.11 -37.83 45.54
N ALA A 265 -25.11 -38.76 44.59
CA ALA A 265 -26.16 -39.80 44.46
C ALA A 265 -25.89 -40.70 43.25
N ALA A 266 -25.18 -41.83 43.48
CA ALA A 266 -25.34 -43.10 42.74
C ALA A 266 -24.15 -44.02 43.04
N LYS A 267 -24.07 -44.53 44.27
CA LYS A 267 -23.42 -45.81 44.63
C LYS A 267 -24.07 -46.33 45.90
N VAL A 268 -25.29 -46.85 45.74
CA VAL A 268 -25.86 -47.98 46.49
C VAL A 268 -26.58 -48.83 45.46
#